data_AF-A0A4Q2IT35-F1
#
_entry.id   AF-A0A4Q2IT35-F1
#
_cell.length_a   1.000
_cell.length_b   1.000
_cell.length_c   1.000
_cell.angle_alpha   90.00
_cell.angle_beta   90.00
_cell.angle_gamma   90.00
#
_symmetry.space_group_name_H-M   'P 1'
#
loop_
_entity.id
_entity.type
_entity.pdbx_description
1 polymer ?
#
loop_
_entity_poly.entity_id
_entity_poly.type
_entity_poly.pdbx_seq_one_letter_code
_entity_poly.pdbx_strand_id
1 'polypeptide(L)'
;MAQPERGAGGGTVVGWKLDPRERAELLARFPPRWPDTVADHVTLRSGTGPGTPLPSEEAGEVVGWTDDGEGLQALVVAIGGGTARADGGTYHITWSLDRGAGRKPVESNRVLAERGWHRLEKPIPVRLRPARF
;
A
#
# COMPACT_ATOMS: atom_id res chain seq x y z
N MET A 1 -39.88 9.20 17.49
CA MET A 1 -38.96 8.14 17.03
C MET A 1 -38.06 8.75 15.98
N ALA A 2 -36.86 9.20 16.38
CA ALA A 2 -35.90 9.78 15.45
C ALA A 2 -35.15 8.63 14.76
N GLN A 3 -35.14 8.67 13.43
CA GLN A 3 -34.41 7.75 12.57
C GLN A 3 -32.90 7.96 12.78
N PRO A 4 -32.06 6.92 12.80
CA PRO A 4 -30.61 7.11 12.87
C PRO A 4 -30.13 7.71 11.56
N GLU A 5 -29.46 8.86 11.67
CA GLU A 5 -28.80 9.53 10.57
C GLU A 5 -27.77 8.59 9.94
N ARG A 6 -27.95 8.28 8.66
CA ARG A 6 -26.94 7.59 7.86
C ARG A 6 -25.78 8.55 7.63
N GLY A 7 -24.84 8.57 8.57
CA GLY A 7 -23.54 9.19 8.40
C GLY A 7 -22.86 8.61 7.16
N ALA A 8 -22.42 9.48 6.26
CA ALA A 8 -21.74 9.16 5.01
C ALA A 8 -20.62 8.14 5.24
N GLY A 9 -20.85 6.90 4.83
CA GLY A 9 -19.95 5.76 5.01
C GLY A 9 -18.74 5.81 4.09
N GLY A 10 -17.89 6.82 4.22
CA GLY A 10 -16.51 6.78 3.75
C GLY A 10 -15.66 6.07 4.79
N GLY A 11 -15.66 4.73 4.81
CA GLY A 11 -14.90 3.99 5.80
C GLY A 11 -13.42 4.31 5.72
N THR A 12 -12.78 4.54 6.87
CA THR A 12 -11.38 4.96 6.93
C THR A 12 -10.45 3.79 6.62
N VAL A 13 -9.25 4.06 6.13
CA VAL A 13 -8.22 3.04 5.94
C VAL A 13 -7.31 3.02 7.17
N VAL A 14 -6.97 1.83 7.63
CA VAL A 14 -5.92 1.60 8.64
C VAL A 14 -4.75 0.89 7.96
N GLY A 15 -3.54 1.29 8.31
CA GLY A 15 -2.31 0.70 7.79
C GLY A 15 -1.10 1.47 8.29
N TRP A 16 -0.14 1.69 7.38
CA TRP A 16 1.11 2.36 7.70
C TRP A 16 1.46 3.40 6.67
N LYS A 17 1.89 4.58 7.12
CA LYS A 17 2.59 5.55 6.27
C LYS A 17 4.06 5.16 6.16
N LEU A 18 4.63 5.25 4.96
CA LEU A 18 6.06 5.13 4.77
C LEU A 18 6.75 6.36 5.38
N ASP A 19 7.83 6.15 6.12
CA ASP A 19 8.60 7.27 6.65
C ASP A 19 9.09 8.19 5.50
N PRO A 20 8.94 9.53 5.60
CA PRO A 20 9.29 10.43 4.51
C PRO A 20 10.74 10.31 4.01
N ARG A 21 11.68 9.98 4.91
CA ARG A 21 13.08 9.78 4.54
C ARG A 21 13.24 8.50 3.73
N GLU A 22 12.65 7.40 4.23
CA GLU A 22 12.66 6.10 3.53
C GLU A 22 11.99 6.21 2.17
N ARG A 23 10.90 6.99 2.07
CA ARG A 23 10.23 7.31 0.80
C ARG A 23 11.18 7.95 -0.20
N ALA A 24 11.93 8.98 0.22
CA ALA A 24 12.88 9.64 -0.66
C ALA A 24 14.00 8.70 -1.12
N GLU A 25 14.54 7.88 -0.21
CA GLU A 25 15.59 6.90 -0.53
C GLU A 25 15.07 5.81 -1.49
N LEU A 26 13.85 5.32 -1.30
CA LEU A 26 13.24 4.35 -2.20
C LEU A 26 12.90 4.97 -3.56
N LEU A 27 12.44 6.22 -3.65
CA LEU A 27 12.17 6.90 -4.93
C LEU A 27 13.45 7.08 -5.77
N ALA A 28 14.60 7.26 -5.13
CA ALA A 28 15.88 7.27 -5.83
C ALA A 28 16.26 5.88 -6.39
N ARG A 29 15.89 4.79 -5.69
CA ARG A 29 16.20 3.40 -6.09
C ARG A 29 15.21 2.81 -7.07
N PHE A 30 13.94 3.18 -6.94
CA PHE A 30 12.82 2.75 -7.76
C PHE A 30 12.19 4.00 -8.38
N PRO A 31 12.74 4.55 -9.47
CA PRO A 31 12.11 5.66 -10.16
C PRO A 31 10.69 5.29 -10.59
N PRO A 32 9.68 6.17 -10.34
CA PRO A 32 8.32 5.97 -10.82
C PRO A 32 8.30 5.75 -12.34
N ARG A 33 7.69 4.64 -12.78
CA ARG A 33 7.50 4.37 -14.21
C ARG A 33 6.35 5.19 -14.81
N TRP A 34 5.32 5.43 -14.00
CA TRP A 34 4.08 6.08 -14.42
C TRP A 34 4.00 7.51 -13.85
N PRO A 35 3.27 8.43 -14.52
CA PRO A 35 3.34 9.86 -14.23
C PRO A 35 2.85 10.23 -12.82
N ASP A 36 1.88 9.51 -12.25
CA ASP A 36 1.34 9.82 -10.94
C ASP A 36 2.03 9.00 -9.85
N THR A 37 2.97 9.63 -9.15
CA THR A 37 3.63 9.02 -7.99
C THR A 37 2.70 9.00 -6.78
N VAL A 38 2.50 7.82 -6.19
CA VAL A 38 1.80 7.66 -4.90
C VAL A 38 2.84 7.47 -3.80
N ALA A 39 3.47 6.30 -3.73
CA ALA A 39 4.63 5.99 -2.88
C ALA A 39 4.47 6.44 -1.41
N ASP A 40 3.32 6.20 -0.79
CA ASP A 40 2.95 6.86 0.47
C ASP A 40 2.60 5.90 1.62
N HIS A 41 1.85 4.83 1.38
CA HIS A 41 1.37 3.95 2.45
C HIS A 41 1.25 2.48 2.06
N VAL A 42 1.21 1.63 3.08
CA VAL A 42 0.78 0.23 3.01
C VAL A 42 -0.61 0.14 3.67
N THR A 43 -1.56 -0.50 2.98
CA THR A 43 -2.91 -0.73 3.52
C THR A 43 -2.96 -2.04 4.30
N LEU A 44 -3.47 -2.00 5.54
CA LEU A 44 -3.84 -3.20 6.30
C LEU A 44 -5.31 -3.57 6.05
N ARG A 45 -6.21 -2.60 6.20
CA ARG A 45 -7.65 -2.80 6.05
C ARG A 45 -8.35 -1.51 5.63
N SER A 46 -9.23 -1.60 4.64
CA SER A 46 -10.15 -0.52 4.24
C SER A 46 -11.53 -0.68 4.88
N GLY A 47 -12.34 0.38 4.89
CA GLY A 47 -13.71 0.29 5.39
C GLY A 47 -13.81 0.22 6.91
N THR A 48 -12.81 0.76 7.63
CA THR A 48 -12.73 0.70 9.09
C THR A 48 -13.44 1.86 9.76
N GLY A 49 -13.82 1.69 11.04
CA GLY A 49 -14.37 2.75 11.87
C GLY A 49 -13.31 3.39 12.78
N PRO A 50 -13.61 4.54 13.44
CA PRO A 50 -12.67 5.27 14.28
C PRO A 50 -12.06 4.43 15.42
N GLY A 51 -12.80 3.45 15.95
CA GLY A 51 -12.35 2.57 17.04
C GLY A 51 -11.50 1.37 16.59
N THR A 52 -11.25 1.19 15.29
CA THR A 52 -10.36 0.11 14.83
C THR A 52 -8.93 0.37 15.32
N PRO A 53 -8.28 -0.58 16.01
CA PRO A 53 -6.92 -0.38 16.48
C PRO A 53 -5.96 -0.20 15.30
N LEU A 54 -4.94 0.64 15.50
CA LEU A 54 -3.82 0.73 14.57
C LEU A 54 -2.94 -0.52 14.72
N PRO A 55 -2.23 -0.92 13.66
CA PRO A 55 -1.19 -1.94 13.79
C PRO A 55 -0.07 -1.50 14.73
N SER A 56 0.68 -2.45 15.29
CA SER A 56 1.79 -2.19 16.22
C SER A 56 3.16 -2.17 15.53
N GLU A 57 3.27 -2.73 14.34
CA GLU A 57 4.52 -2.86 13.62
C GLU A 57 5.00 -1.48 13.12
N GLU A 58 6.25 -1.14 13.39
CA GLU A 58 6.87 0.11 12.93
C GLU A 58 8.00 -0.12 11.91
N ALA A 59 8.19 -1.37 11.52
CA ALA A 59 9.22 -1.80 10.59
C ALA A 59 8.64 -2.77 9.56
N GLY A 60 9.18 -2.69 8.35
CA GLY A 60 8.93 -3.64 7.28
C GLY A 60 10.13 -3.71 6.35
N GLU A 61 10.01 -4.54 5.32
CA GLU A 61 11.05 -4.70 4.31
C GLU A 61 10.41 -4.67 2.93
N VAL A 62 10.91 -3.85 2.02
CA VAL A 62 10.57 -4.01 0.60
C VAL A 62 11.27 -5.26 0.11
N VAL A 63 10.49 -6.26 -0.29
CA VAL A 63 11.00 -7.58 -0.71
C VAL A 63 10.82 -7.84 -2.20
N GLY A 64 10.10 -6.96 -2.89
CA GLY A 64 9.78 -7.16 -4.29
C GLY A 64 9.06 -5.98 -4.92
N TRP A 65 8.75 -6.13 -6.20
CA TRP A 65 8.03 -5.13 -6.98
C TRP A 65 7.22 -5.79 -8.09
N THR A 66 6.21 -5.09 -8.57
CA THR A 66 5.47 -5.44 -9.78
C THR A 66 5.23 -4.19 -10.61
N ASP A 67 5.21 -4.37 -11.92
CA ASP A 67 4.74 -3.39 -12.90
C ASP A 67 3.88 -4.15 -13.90
N ASP A 68 2.66 -3.67 -14.15
CA ASP A 68 1.75 -4.35 -15.08
C ASP A 68 2.03 -4.04 -16.55
N GLY A 69 2.93 -3.10 -16.85
CA GLY A 69 3.15 -2.57 -18.20
C GLY A 69 1.98 -1.77 -18.77
N GLU A 70 0.92 -1.55 -17.97
CA GLU A 70 -0.40 -1.05 -18.39
C GLU A 70 -0.86 0.16 -17.55
N GLY A 71 0.00 0.71 -16.69
CA GLY A 71 -0.26 1.93 -15.97
C GLY A 71 -0.18 1.82 -14.46
N LEU A 72 0.32 0.72 -13.88
CA LEU A 72 0.44 0.57 -12.43
C LEU A 72 1.72 -0.14 -12.02
N GLN A 73 2.38 0.44 -11.02
CA GLN A 73 3.54 -0.11 -10.35
C GLN A 73 3.30 -0.19 -8.84
N ALA A 74 3.76 -1.27 -8.21
CA ALA A 74 3.70 -1.44 -6.76
C ALA A 74 4.98 -2.08 -6.20
N LEU A 75 5.33 -1.72 -4.97
CA LEU A 75 6.39 -2.37 -4.19
C LEU A 75 5.77 -3.30 -3.17
N VAL A 76 6.26 -4.53 -3.07
CA VAL A 76 5.79 -5.53 -2.11
C VAL A 76 6.57 -5.39 -0.81
N VAL A 77 5.85 -5.36 0.31
CA VAL A 77 6.40 -5.15 1.64
C VAL A 77 6.15 -6.39 2.49
N ALA A 78 7.17 -6.86 3.20
CA ALA A 78 7.00 -7.82 4.29
C ALA A 78 6.87 -7.04 5.62
N ILE A 79 5.84 -7.37 6.41
CA ILE A 79 5.57 -6.78 7.73
C ILE A 79 5.32 -7.95 8.70
N GLY A 80 5.96 -7.91 9.87
CA GLY A 80 5.83 -9.01 10.85
C GLY A 80 6.34 -10.36 10.32
N GLY A 81 7.30 -10.35 9.39
CA GLY A 81 7.90 -11.56 8.80
C GLY A 81 7.14 -12.16 7.61
N GLY A 82 6.06 -11.53 7.13
CA GLY A 82 5.29 -12.03 6.00
C GLY A 82 4.76 -10.95 5.06
N THR A 83 4.43 -11.35 3.83
CA THR A 83 3.82 -10.46 2.82
C THR A 83 2.30 -10.63 2.73
N ALA A 84 1.74 -11.68 3.33
CA ALA A 84 0.32 -12.00 3.25
C ALA A 84 -0.50 -11.18 4.25
N ARG A 85 -1.62 -10.65 3.77
CA ARG A 85 -2.68 -10.04 4.58
C ARG A 85 -3.72 -11.08 4.94
N ALA A 86 -4.37 -10.91 6.08
CA ALA A 86 -5.44 -11.80 6.54
C ALA A 86 -6.67 -11.83 5.60
N ASP A 87 -6.84 -10.83 4.74
CA ASP A 87 -7.90 -10.76 3.73
C ASP A 87 -7.52 -11.42 2.39
N GLY A 88 -6.38 -12.13 2.33
CA GLY A 88 -5.86 -12.75 1.11
C GLY A 88 -5.08 -11.80 0.21
N GLY A 89 -4.99 -10.51 0.57
CA GLY A 89 -4.15 -9.54 -0.13
C GLY A 89 -2.66 -9.73 0.16
N THR A 90 -1.84 -8.98 -0.58
CA THR A 90 -0.40 -8.85 -0.30
C THR A 90 -0.13 -7.44 0.24
N TYR A 91 0.70 -7.29 1.26
CA TYR A 91 1.16 -5.98 1.72
C TYR A 91 2.00 -5.33 0.63
N HIS A 92 1.61 -4.12 0.23
CA HIS A 92 2.28 -3.39 -0.83
C HIS A 92 2.08 -1.89 -0.68
N ILE A 93 2.96 -1.14 -1.34
CA ILE A 93 2.83 0.30 -1.57
C ILE A 93 2.50 0.47 -3.03
N THR A 94 1.37 1.12 -3.33
CA THR A 94 1.15 1.61 -4.70
C THR A 94 2.23 2.64 -4.98
N TRP A 95 3.07 2.38 -5.98
CA TRP A 95 4.27 3.15 -6.21
C TRP A 95 4.01 4.30 -7.17
N SER A 96 3.55 3.95 -8.38
CA SER A 96 3.17 4.90 -9.41
C SER A 96 2.01 4.35 -10.23
N LEU A 97 1.19 5.23 -10.80
CA LEU A 97 0.15 4.85 -11.74
C LEU A 97 -0.11 5.92 -12.80
N ASP A 98 -0.89 5.59 -13.82
CA ASP A 98 -1.39 6.53 -14.82
C ASP A 98 -2.85 6.87 -14.54
N ARG A 99 -3.09 7.97 -13.83
CA ARG A 99 -4.46 8.45 -13.56
C ARG A 99 -5.14 8.97 -14.81
N GLY A 100 -4.36 9.48 -15.78
CA GLY A 100 -4.87 9.92 -17.08
C GLY A 100 -5.50 8.78 -17.87
N ALA A 101 -4.95 7.57 -17.75
CA ALA A 101 -5.51 6.33 -18.27
C ALA A 101 -6.61 5.71 -17.39
N GLY A 102 -7.02 6.37 -16.30
CA GLY A 102 -8.08 5.93 -15.40
C GLY A 102 -7.65 4.88 -14.36
N ARG A 103 -6.35 4.62 -14.20
CA ARG A 103 -5.83 3.67 -13.21
C ARG A 103 -6.11 4.16 -11.79
N LYS A 104 -6.34 3.22 -10.87
CA LYS A 104 -6.63 3.48 -9.46
C LYS A 104 -5.71 2.65 -8.57
N PRO A 105 -5.26 3.19 -7.41
CA PRO A 105 -4.41 2.45 -6.47
C PRO A 105 -4.96 1.08 -6.08
N VAL A 106 -6.28 0.94 -5.90
CA VAL A 106 -6.90 -0.33 -5.50
C VAL A 106 -6.62 -1.49 -6.47
N GLU A 107 -6.34 -1.20 -7.74
CA GLU A 107 -6.06 -2.19 -8.78
C GLU A 107 -4.74 -2.94 -8.56
N SER A 108 -3.83 -2.42 -7.73
CA SER A 108 -2.60 -3.10 -7.32
C SER A 108 -2.86 -4.46 -6.70
N ASN A 109 -3.97 -4.63 -5.96
CA ASN A 109 -4.36 -5.91 -5.37
C ASN A 109 -4.59 -6.96 -6.46
N ARG A 110 -5.28 -6.57 -7.54
CA ARG A 110 -5.55 -7.45 -8.67
C ARG A 110 -4.26 -7.77 -9.42
N VAL A 111 -3.44 -6.77 -9.71
CA VAL A 111 -2.15 -6.96 -10.40
C VAL A 111 -1.28 -7.97 -9.63
N LEU A 112 -1.14 -7.82 -8.32
CA LEU A 112 -0.37 -8.73 -7.48
C LEU A 112 -0.94 -10.15 -7.44
N ALA A 113 -2.27 -10.30 -7.43
CA ALA A 113 -2.92 -11.61 -7.42
C ALA A 113 -2.80 -12.35 -8.76
N GLU A 114 -2.91 -11.63 -9.88
CA GLU A 114 -2.92 -12.23 -11.22
C GLU A 114 -1.52 -12.43 -11.81
N ARG A 115 -0.61 -11.48 -11.57
CA ARG A 115 0.73 -11.47 -12.20
C ARG A 115 1.85 -11.84 -11.24
N GLY A 116 1.58 -11.87 -9.93
CA GLY A 116 2.61 -12.03 -8.92
C GLY A 116 3.51 -10.80 -8.83
N TRP A 117 4.77 -11.00 -8.44
CA TRP A 117 5.76 -9.94 -8.28
C TRP A 117 7.17 -10.49 -8.38
N HIS A 118 8.11 -9.62 -8.73
CA HIS A 118 9.53 -9.92 -8.81
C HIS A 118 10.19 -9.73 -7.44
N ARG A 119 10.87 -10.77 -6.95
CA ARG A 119 11.59 -10.71 -5.68
C ARG A 119 12.90 -9.93 -5.83
N LEU A 120 13.20 -9.09 -4.85
CA LEU A 120 14.50 -8.46 -4.72
C LEU A 120 15.53 -9.47 -4.21
N GLU A 121 16.76 -9.39 -4.73
CA GLU A 121 17.87 -10.21 -4.24
C GLU A 121 18.17 -9.95 -2.77
N LYS A 122 18.06 -8.69 -2.34
CA LYS A 122 18.22 -8.26 -0.95
C LYS A 122 17.01 -7.42 -0.55
N PRO A 123 16.28 -7.82 0.51
CA PRO A 123 15.26 -6.97 1.10
C PRO A 123 15.82 -5.61 1.50
N ILE A 124 15.00 -4.56 1.37
CA ILE A 124 15.36 -3.20 1.78
C ILE A 124 14.54 -2.85 3.02
N PRO A 125 15.16 -2.70 4.20
CA PRO A 125 14.44 -2.34 5.42
C PRO A 125 13.86 -0.94 5.29
N VAL A 126 12.66 -0.74 5.82
CA VAL A 126 11.94 0.53 5.82
C VAL A 126 11.25 0.77 7.16
N ARG A 127 11.17 2.03 7.55
CA ARG A 127 10.38 2.48 8.69
C ARG A 127 8.95 2.76 8.26
N LEU A 128 8.01 2.22 9.03
CA LEU A 128 6.59 2.34 8.83
C LEU A 128 5.96 3.02 10.05
N ARG A 129 5.01 3.91 9.82
CA ARG A 129 4.30 4.63 10.88
C ARG A 129 2.84 4.20 10.89
N PRO A 130 2.36 3.47 11.92
CA PRO A 130 0.94 3.13 12.03
C PRO A 130 0.05 4.37 11.87
N ALA A 131 -0.94 4.28 10.99
CA ALA A 131 -1.74 5.43 10.61
C ALA A 131 -3.16 5.05 10.19
N ARG A 132 -4.03 6.05 10.30
CA ARG A 132 -5.38 6.08 9.77
C ARG A 132 -5.49 7.23 8.76
N PHE A 133 -6.07 6.96 7.59
CA PHE A 133 -6.18 7.94 6.49
C PHE A 133 -7.39 7.67 5.60
#